data_AF-A0A1A1YZV9-F1
#
_entry.id   AF-A0A1A1YZV9-F1
#
_cell.length_a   1.000
_cell.length_b   1.000
_cell.length_c   1.000
_cell.angle_alpha   90.00
_cell.angle_beta   90.00
_cell.angle_gamma   90.00
#
_symmetry.space_group_name_H-M   'P 1'
#
loop_
_entity.id
_entity.type
_entity.pdbx_description
1 polymer ?
#
loop_
_entity_poly.entity_id
_entity_poly.type
_entity_poly.pdbx_seq_one_letter_code
_entity_poly.pdbx_strand_id
1 'polypeptide(L)'
;MSVPAGNVGFVTKDPEQPDQPEEAQEPAAVEGEVVPAAPTTGSAGPVEAPDTGYTAAGVPTFDAVREKIETRYGTALGASELAAETPEGRSVEEQYEKRQQAAAERLRQIRESMHKDDS
;
A
#
# COMPACT_ATOMS: atom_id res chain seq x y z
N MET A 1 -44.40 53.48 -7.49
CA MET A 1 -45.02 52.15 -7.72
C MET A 1 -43.91 51.11 -7.69
N SER A 2 -44.04 50.15 -6.79
CA SER A 2 -43.11 49.06 -6.51
C SER A 2 -43.61 47.79 -7.21
N VAL A 3 -42.78 47.15 -8.03
CA VAL A 3 -42.88 45.72 -8.44
C VAL A 3 -41.55 45.28 -9.08
N PRO A 4 -41.22 43.98 -9.15
CA PRO A 4 -40.10 43.38 -8.43
C PRO A 4 -38.97 42.89 -9.35
N ALA A 5 -37.74 42.78 -8.83
CA ALA A 5 -36.67 42.06 -9.50
C ALA A 5 -36.78 40.56 -9.17
N GLY A 6 -37.28 39.79 -10.11
CA GLY A 6 -37.17 38.32 -10.14
C GLY A 6 -36.02 37.89 -11.05
N ASN A 7 -35.15 37.04 -10.49
CA ASN A 7 -34.24 36.05 -11.07
C ASN A 7 -33.51 36.31 -12.40
N VAL A 8 -32.18 36.24 -12.38
CA VAL A 8 -31.43 34.98 -12.61
C VAL A 8 -29.98 35.17 -12.12
N GLY A 9 -29.65 34.58 -10.97
CA GLY A 9 -28.28 34.52 -10.49
C GLY A 9 -27.49 33.50 -11.30
N PHE A 10 -26.60 33.99 -12.16
CA PHE A 10 -25.55 33.20 -12.80
C PHE A 10 -24.61 32.73 -11.68
N VAL A 11 -24.54 31.42 -11.45
CA VAL A 11 -23.46 30.78 -10.69
C VAL A 11 -22.20 30.94 -11.51
N THR A 12 -21.49 32.05 -11.32
CA THR A 12 -20.08 32.16 -11.68
C THR A 12 -19.31 31.64 -10.48
N LYS A 13 -18.92 30.37 -10.53
CA LYS A 13 -17.98 29.78 -9.57
C LYS A 13 -16.58 30.29 -9.94
N ASP A 14 -16.07 31.22 -9.16
CA ASP A 14 -14.65 31.58 -9.14
C ASP A 14 -13.80 30.33 -8.78
N PRO A 15 -12.70 30.04 -9.50
CA PRO A 15 -11.97 28.78 -9.41
C PRO A 15 -10.87 28.71 -8.34
N GLU A 16 -10.86 29.61 -7.34
CA GLU A 16 -9.83 29.62 -6.27
C GLU A 16 -10.42 29.46 -4.87
N GLN A 17 -11.29 28.47 -4.67
CA GLN A 17 -11.53 27.94 -3.34
C GLN A 17 -11.18 26.45 -3.36
N PRO A 18 -10.08 26.01 -2.71
CA PRO A 18 -9.75 24.60 -2.63
C PRO A 18 -10.93 23.87 -2.00
N ASP A 19 -11.40 22.83 -2.71
CA ASP A 19 -12.49 21.98 -2.27
C ASP A 19 -12.18 21.47 -0.86
N GLN A 20 -13.04 21.83 0.08
CA GLN A 20 -13.06 21.21 1.40
C GLN A 20 -13.24 19.71 1.16
N PRO A 21 -12.33 18.84 1.65
CA PRO A 21 -12.50 17.41 1.49
C PRO A 21 -13.79 17.01 2.20
N GLU A 22 -14.71 16.45 1.41
CA GLU A 22 -15.85 15.69 1.89
C GLU A 22 -15.33 14.69 2.93
N GLU A 23 -15.80 14.80 4.18
CA GLU A 23 -15.39 13.95 5.30
C GLU A 23 -15.57 12.49 4.90
N ALA A 24 -14.46 11.85 4.49
CA ALA A 24 -14.36 10.41 4.50
C ALA A 24 -14.65 9.99 5.94
N GLN A 25 -15.77 9.29 6.15
CA GLN A 25 -16.04 8.61 7.41
C GLN A 25 -14.82 7.74 7.71
N GLU A 26 -14.00 8.23 8.63
CA GLU A 26 -12.87 7.49 9.17
C GLU A 26 -13.43 6.17 9.70
N PRO A 27 -12.82 5.01 9.40
CA PRO A 27 -13.22 3.80 10.06
C PRO A 27 -13.06 4.08 11.55
N ALA A 28 -14.17 4.06 12.30
CA ALA A 28 -14.17 4.32 13.73
C ALA A 28 -13.02 3.53 14.33
N ALA A 29 -11.98 4.25 14.76
CA ALA A 29 -10.83 3.64 15.37
C ALA A 29 -11.36 2.90 16.59
N VAL A 30 -11.39 1.56 16.51
CA VAL A 30 -11.75 0.75 17.66
C VAL A 30 -10.59 0.92 18.63
N GLU A 31 -10.81 1.80 19.60
CA GLU A 31 -9.88 2.02 20.70
C GLU A 31 -9.75 0.69 21.43
N GLY A 32 -8.59 0.05 21.30
CA GLY A 32 -8.30 -1.18 22.02
C GLY A 32 -8.25 -0.86 23.52
N GLU A 33 -9.26 -1.30 24.27
CA GLU A 33 -9.26 -1.14 25.72
C GLU A 33 -8.05 -1.88 26.31
N VAL A 34 -7.11 -1.12 26.89
CA VAL A 34 -5.95 -1.66 27.57
C VAL A 34 -6.42 -2.22 28.92
N VAL A 35 -6.64 -3.54 28.98
CA VAL A 35 -6.90 -4.22 30.25
C VAL A 35 -5.68 -4.04 31.15
N PRO A 36 -5.80 -3.45 32.36
CA PRO A 36 -4.66 -3.26 33.24
C PRO A 36 -4.11 -4.62 33.67
N ALA A 37 -2.85 -4.88 33.36
CA ALA A 37 -2.15 -6.08 33.82
C ALA A 37 -2.04 -6.05 35.35
N ALA A 38 -2.61 -7.04 36.03
CA ALA A 38 -2.37 -7.26 37.45
C ALA A 38 -0.87 -7.53 37.69
N PRO A 39 -0.25 -7.03 38.78
CA PRO A 39 1.15 -7.30 39.06
C PRO A 39 1.33 -8.77 39.42
N THR A 40 1.88 -9.57 38.51
CA THR A 40 2.21 -10.97 38.79
C THR A 40 3.57 -11.05 39.48
N THR A 41 3.59 -10.92 40.81
CA THR A 41 4.65 -11.51 41.62
C THR A 41 4.42 -13.01 41.69
N GLY A 42 5.20 -13.80 40.97
CA GLY A 42 5.18 -15.25 41.12
C GLY A 42 5.76 -15.99 39.94
N SER A 43 6.88 -16.68 40.17
CA SER A 43 7.35 -17.78 39.33
C SER A 43 6.22 -18.81 39.19
N ALA A 44 5.49 -18.79 38.08
CA ALA A 44 4.53 -19.84 37.75
C ALA A 44 5.32 -21.06 37.25
N GLY A 45 5.33 -22.13 38.04
CA GLY A 45 5.66 -23.47 37.55
C GLY A 45 4.64 -23.93 36.49
N PRO A 46 4.96 -24.96 35.70
CA PRO A 46 4.35 -25.20 34.39
C PRO A 46 2.89 -25.65 34.53
N VAL A 47 1.98 -24.72 34.26
CA VAL A 47 0.65 -25.04 33.75
C VAL A 47 0.79 -25.01 32.25
N GLU A 48 0.64 -26.16 31.59
CA GLU A 48 0.71 -26.30 30.13
C GLU A 48 -0.51 -25.58 29.53
N ALA A 49 -0.38 -24.27 29.37
CA ALA A 49 -1.31 -23.49 28.57
C ALA A 49 -1.24 -24.00 27.12
N PRO A 50 -2.37 -24.02 26.38
CA PRO A 50 -2.31 -24.30 24.95
C PRO A 50 -1.29 -23.35 24.31
N ASP A 51 -0.47 -23.87 23.41
CA ASP A 51 0.56 -23.12 22.71
C ASP A 51 -0.10 -22.18 21.69
N THR A 52 -0.70 -21.11 22.21
CA THR A 52 -1.44 -20.12 21.43
C THR A 52 -0.51 -19.11 20.77
N GLY A 53 0.79 -19.12 21.13
CA GLY A 53 1.74 -18.07 20.76
C GLY A 53 1.54 -16.75 21.49
N TYR A 54 0.65 -16.69 22.50
CA TYR A 54 0.41 -15.52 23.34
C TYR A 54 0.57 -15.86 24.82
N THR A 55 1.05 -14.90 25.59
CA THR A 55 1.06 -14.94 27.07
C THR A 55 -0.35 -14.76 27.62
N ALA A 56 -0.56 -15.08 28.90
CA ALA A 56 -1.85 -14.86 29.57
C ALA A 56 -2.33 -13.39 29.58
N ALA A 57 -1.40 -12.43 29.44
CA ALA A 57 -1.68 -11.01 29.30
C ALA A 57 -2.01 -10.58 27.85
N GLY A 58 -2.06 -11.53 26.90
CA GLY A 58 -2.32 -11.27 25.49
C GLY A 58 -1.11 -10.76 24.69
N VAL A 59 0.08 -10.73 25.26
CA VAL A 59 1.31 -10.33 24.55
C VAL A 59 1.86 -11.53 23.78
N PRO A 60 2.20 -11.41 22.48
CA PRO A 60 2.85 -12.47 21.71
C PRO A 60 4.15 -12.95 22.37
N THR A 61 4.40 -14.26 22.36
CA THR A 61 5.67 -14.81 22.82
C THR A 61 6.79 -14.51 21.82
N PHE A 62 8.05 -14.55 22.29
CA PHE A 62 9.19 -14.36 21.41
C PHE A 62 9.24 -15.40 20.28
N ASP A 63 8.95 -16.66 20.59
CA ASP A 63 8.94 -17.74 19.62
C ASP A 63 7.85 -17.55 18.55
N ALA A 64 6.64 -17.09 18.93
CA ALA A 64 5.57 -16.79 17.99
C ALA A 64 5.92 -15.64 17.03
N VAL A 65 6.60 -14.59 17.52
CA VAL A 65 7.06 -13.49 16.68
C VAL A 65 8.17 -13.97 15.73
N ARG A 66 9.10 -14.79 16.23
CA ARG A 66 10.18 -15.37 15.42
C ARG A 66 9.62 -16.22 14.29
N GLU A 67 8.78 -17.20 14.60
CA GLU A 67 8.16 -18.10 13.62
C GLU A 67 7.39 -17.30 12.55
N LYS A 68 6.66 -16.26 12.96
CA LYS A 68 5.94 -15.37 12.05
C LYS A 68 6.87 -14.60 11.11
N ILE A 69 8.02 -14.13 11.60
CA ILE A 69 9.03 -13.46 10.78
C ILE A 69 9.64 -14.44 9.77
N GLU A 70 10.03 -15.63 10.23
CA GLU A 70 10.64 -16.66 9.39
C GLU A 70 9.67 -17.11 8.29
N THR A 71 8.40 -17.33 8.64
CA THR A 71 7.34 -17.69 7.69
C THR A 71 7.15 -16.60 6.64
N ARG A 72 6.98 -15.34 7.07
CA ARG A 72 6.80 -14.21 6.14
C ARG A 72 8.00 -14.00 5.24
N TYR A 73 9.21 -14.13 5.78
CA TYR A 73 10.43 -13.99 5.01
C TYR A 73 10.56 -15.10 3.97
N GLY A 74 10.32 -16.36 4.36
CA GLY A 74 10.32 -17.49 3.44
C GLY A 74 9.27 -17.34 2.32
N THR A 75 8.05 -16.90 2.65
CA THR A 75 7.03 -16.61 1.64
C THR A 75 7.42 -15.46 0.74
N ALA A 76 7.95 -14.36 1.29
CA ALA A 76 8.31 -13.18 0.52
C ALA A 76 9.39 -13.49 -0.54
N LEU A 77 10.34 -14.38 -0.23
CA LEU A 77 11.37 -14.79 -1.18
C LEU A 77 10.80 -15.46 -2.44
N GLY A 78 9.74 -16.27 -2.32
CA GLY A 78 9.12 -16.95 -3.47
C GLY A 78 7.91 -16.22 -4.07
N ALA A 79 7.32 -15.27 -3.35
CA ALA A 79 6.09 -14.62 -3.77
C ALA A 79 6.24 -13.81 -5.08
N SER A 80 7.40 -13.19 -5.31
CA SER A 80 7.66 -12.43 -6.52
C SER A 80 7.71 -13.30 -7.77
N GLU A 81 8.28 -14.50 -7.67
CA GLU A 81 8.36 -15.47 -8.78
C GLU A 81 6.95 -15.92 -9.18
N LEU A 82 6.14 -16.29 -8.18
CA LEU A 82 4.73 -16.66 -8.40
C LEU A 82 3.91 -15.50 -9.00
N ALA A 83 4.13 -14.27 -8.53
CA ALA A 83 3.47 -13.09 -9.06
C ALA A 83 3.84 -12.83 -10.53
N ALA A 84 5.12 -13.00 -10.88
CA ALA A 84 5.60 -12.86 -12.25
C ALA A 84 5.02 -13.93 -13.20
N GLU A 85 4.80 -15.15 -12.70
CA GLU A 85 4.23 -16.24 -13.48
C GLU A 85 2.72 -16.10 -13.74
N THR A 86 2.03 -15.17 -13.08
CA THR A 86 0.61 -14.89 -13.37
C THR A 86 0.43 -14.35 -14.80
N PRO A 87 -0.76 -14.53 -15.41
CA PRO A 87 -1.06 -13.93 -16.71
C PRO A 87 -0.88 -12.40 -16.72
N GLU A 88 -1.27 -11.74 -15.64
CA GLU A 88 -1.09 -10.29 -15.47
C GLU A 88 0.39 -9.92 -15.38
N GLY A 89 1.17 -10.63 -14.56
CA GLY A 89 2.62 -10.45 -14.44
C GLY A 89 3.34 -10.54 -15.78
N ARG A 90 3.04 -11.59 -16.56
CA ARG A 90 3.57 -11.75 -17.92
C ARG A 90 3.18 -10.59 -18.85
N SER A 91 1.93 -10.13 -18.78
CA SER A 91 1.48 -9.01 -19.62
C SER A 91 2.19 -7.69 -19.31
N VAL A 92 2.54 -7.44 -18.04
CA VAL A 92 3.28 -6.25 -17.61
C VAL A 92 4.73 -6.33 -18.11
N GLU A 93 5.35 -7.51 -17.98
CA GLU A 93 6.71 -7.75 -18.48
C GLU A 93 6.80 -7.53 -19.99
N GLU A 94 5.87 -8.11 -20.77
CA GLU A 94 5.83 -7.91 -22.22
C GLU A 94 5.69 -6.43 -22.61
N GLN A 95 4.90 -5.65 -21.88
CA GLN A 95 4.77 -4.21 -22.13
C GLN A 95 6.05 -3.46 -21.80
N TYR A 96 6.72 -3.85 -20.72
CA TYR A 96 8.02 -3.29 -20.35
C TYR A 96 9.07 -3.61 -21.43
N GLU A 97 9.19 -4.86 -21.87
CA GLU A 97 10.09 -5.28 -22.93
C GLU A 97 9.84 -4.52 -24.24
N LYS A 98 8.58 -4.38 -24.67
CA LYS A 98 8.22 -3.59 -25.86
C LYS A 98 8.69 -2.14 -25.75
N ARG A 99 8.55 -1.53 -24.58
CA ARG A 99 9.03 -0.16 -24.33
C ARG A 99 10.56 -0.08 -24.40
N GLN A 100 11.26 -1.07 -23.82
CA GLN A 100 12.73 -1.13 -23.84
C GLN A 100 13.26 -1.33 -25.26
N GLN A 101 12.64 -2.20 -26.05
CA GLN A 101 12.99 -2.41 -27.46
C GLN A 101 12.77 -1.15 -28.28
N ALA A 102 11.63 -0.47 -28.10
CA ALA A 102 11.36 0.79 -28.78
C ALA A 102 12.38 1.87 -28.39
N ALA A 103 12.76 1.96 -27.12
CA ALA A 103 13.80 2.90 -26.66
C ALA A 103 15.17 2.57 -27.27
N ALA A 104 15.55 1.29 -27.30
CA ALA A 104 16.81 0.84 -27.89
C ALA A 104 16.86 1.13 -29.40
N GLU A 105 15.77 0.88 -30.11
CA GLU A 105 15.61 1.21 -31.53
C GLU A 105 15.80 2.71 -31.79
N ARG A 106 15.16 3.56 -30.98
CA ARG A 106 15.30 5.02 -31.08
C ARG A 106 16.73 5.48 -30.84
N LEU A 107 17.41 4.91 -29.83
CA LEU A 107 18.82 5.21 -29.57
C LEU A 107 19.73 4.78 -30.73
N ARG A 108 19.41 3.65 -31.38
CA ARG A 108 20.14 3.20 -32.57
C ARG A 108 19.98 4.18 -33.73
N GLN A 109 18.74 4.60 -34.01
CA GLN A 109 18.45 5.60 -35.06
C GLN A 109 19.19 6.92 -34.82
N ILE A 110 19.22 7.42 -33.58
CA ILE A 110 19.96 8.63 -33.22
C ILE A 110 21.47 8.44 -33.48
N ARG A 111 22.03 7.31 -33.07
CA ARG A 111 23.46 7.03 -33.30
C ARG A 111 23.79 6.98 -34.79
N GLU A 112 22.94 6.34 -35.58
CA GLU A 112 23.07 6.27 -37.04
C GLU A 112 22.96 7.65 -37.69
N SER A 113 22.02 8.50 -37.25
CA SER A 113 21.89 9.86 -37.80
C SER A 113 23.13 10.70 -37.50
N MET A 114 23.67 10.64 -36.27
CA MET A 114 24.89 11.36 -35.91
C MET A 114 26.10 10.91 -36.75
N HIS A 115 26.25 9.61 -37.02
CA HIS A 115 27.37 9.11 -37.83
C HIS A 115 27.26 9.49 -39.31
N LYS A 116 26.03 9.60 -39.83
CA LYS A 116 25.78 9.97 -41.22
C LYS A 116 26.05 11.45 -41.48
N ASP A 117 25.82 12.33 -40.50
CA ASP A 117 26.08 13.77 -40.64
C ASP A 117 27.59 14.10 -40.63
N ASP A 118 28.43 13.21 -40.08
CA ASP A 118 29.90 13.35 -40.00
C ASP A 118 30.65 12.84 -41.26
N SER A 119 29.97 12.18 -42.20
CA SER A 119 30.55 11.59 -43.43
C SER A 119 30.13 12.34 -44.69
#